data_AF-A0A1H3MU46-F1
#
_entry.id   AF-A0A1H3MU46-F1
#
_cell.length_a   1.000
_cell.length_b   1.000
_cell.length_c   1.000
_cell.angle_alpha   90.00
_cell.angle_beta   90.00
_cell.angle_gamma   90.00
#
_symmetry.space_group_name_H-M   'P 1'
#
loop_
_entity.id
_entity.type
_entity.pdbx_description
1 polymer ?
#
loop_
_entity_poly.entity_id
_entity_poly.type
_entity_poly.pdbx_seq_one_letter_code
_entity_poly.pdbx_strand_id
1 'polypeptide(L)'
;MDKEEFRRVALSRRQMLGSSAAIAGVAGAAGLGAFGASATGARAQGSGNGHAAIEPGELDEYYVFVSGGQSGEVRIQGLPSMRELMRIPVFNR
;
A
#
# COMPACT_ATOMS: atom_id res chain seq x y z
N MET A 1 39.25 33.14 9.47
CA MET A 1 38.47 32.01 8.92
C MET A 1 37.81 31.32 10.08
N ASP A 2 36.50 31.46 10.15
CA ASP A 2 35.72 31.36 11.38
C ASP A 2 35.24 29.92 11.66
N LYS A 3 35.14 29.58 12.95
CA LYS A 3 34.78 28.25 13.49
C LYS A 3 33.43 27.68 13.03
N GLU A 4 32.62 28.49 12.34
CA GLU A 4 31.31 28.12 11.78
C GLU A 4 31.41 27.37 10.44
N GLU A 5 32.50 27.52 9.68
CA GLU A 5 32.72 26.75 8.45
C GLU A 5 33.00 25.27 8.77
N PHE A 6 33.75 25.02 9.85
CA PHE A 6 34.00 23.68 10.39
C PHE A 6 32.69 22.99 10.80
N ARG A 7 31.69 23.75 11.27
CA ARG A 7 30.41 23.22 11.74
C ARG A 7 29.44 22.86 10.61
N ARG A 8 29.56 23.48 9.43
CA ARG A 8 28.84 23.08 8.20
C ARG A 8 29.43 21.82 7.55
N VAL A 9 30.74 21.63 7.69
CA VAL A 9 31.39 20.34 7.36
C VAL A 9 31.00 19.26 8.38
N ALA A 10 30.82 19.63 9.65
CA ALA A 10 30.60 18.69 10.75
C ALA A 10 29.22 18.03 10.81
N LEU A 11 28.17 18.54 10.15
CA LEU A 11 26.87 17.83 10.11
C LEU A 11 26.22 17.98 8.73
N SER A 12 26.79 17.26 7.76
CA SER A 12 26.13 17.06 6.48
C SER A 12 24.85 16.25 6.66
N ARG A 13 23.73 16.76 6.15
CA ARG A 13 22.41 16.10 6.13
C ARG A 13 22.44 14.68 5.53
N ARG A 14 23.43 14.40 4.67
CA ARG A 14 23.70 13.07 4.11
C ARG A 14 24.18 12.07 5.17
N GLN A 15 24.97 12.52 6.14
CA GLN A 15 25.39 11.68 7.26
C GLN A 15 24.22 11.41 8.20
N MET A 16 23.35 12.39 8.45
CA MET A 16 22.14 12.16 9.26
C MET A 16 21.19 11.11 8.64
N LEU A 17 20.96 11.15 7.33
CA LEU A 17 20.14 10.13 6.63
C LEU A 17 20.86 8.78 6.47
N GLY A 18 22.19 8.77 6.36
CA GLY A 18 22.98 7.53 6.32
C GLY A 18 23.04 6.82 7.67
N SER A 19 23.09 7.57 8.77
CA SER A 19 23.17 7.04 10.14
C SER A 19 21.83 6.48 10.63
N SER A 20 20.68 7.00 10.19
CA SER A 20 19.36 6.45 10.54
C SER A 20 19.11 5.05 9.95
N ALA A 21 19.74 4.70 8.82
CA ALA A 21 19.64 3.37 8.24
C ALA A 21 20.42 2.31 9.06
N ALA A 22 21.54 2.70 9.69
CA ALA A 22 22.35 1.79 10.50
C ALA A 22 21.68 1.47 11.86
N ILE A 23 20.99 2.43 12.47
CA ILE A 23 20.32 2.21 13.78
C ILE A 23 19.00 1.42 13.60
N ALA A 24 18.27 1.63 12.49
CA ALA A 24 17.10 0.81 12.15
C ALA A 24 17.46 -0.67 11.90
N GLY A 25 18.65 -0.95 11.37
CA GLY A 25 19.14 -2.31 11.15
C GLY A 25 19.43 -3.08 12.45
N VAL A 26 19.98 -2.42 13.47
CA VAL A 26 20.34 -3.10 14.73
C VAL A 26 19.16 -3.20 15.70
N ALA A 27 18.25 -2.22 15.74
CA ALA A 27 16.99 -2.36 16.48
C ALA A 27 16.02 -3.37 15.81
N GLY A 28 16.07 -3.49 14.48
CA GLY A 28 15.32 -4.51 13.74
C GLY A 28 15.84 -5.92 13.98
N ALA A 29 17.16 -6.14 14.09
CA ALA A 29 17.71 -7.49 14.21
C ALA A 29 17.36 -8.20 15.54
N ALA A 30 17.10 -7.47 16.62
CA ALA A 30 16.66 -8.06 17.90
C ALA A 30 15.13 -8.11 18.06
N GLY A 31 14.37 -7.27 17.35
CA GLY A 31 12.90 -7.23 17.42
C GLY A 31 12.18 -8.07 16.35
N LEU A 32 12.85 -8.40 15.24
CA LEU A 32 12.23 -9.10 14.10
C LEU A 32 12.32 -10.63 14.19
N GLY A 33 13.05 -11.18 15.16
CA GLY A 33 13.18 -12.64 15.34
C GLY A 33 11.92 -13.33 15.88
N ALA A 34 10.98 -12.59 16.48
CA ALA A 34 9.78 -13.14 17.12
C ALA A 34 8.47 -12.90 16.34
N PHE A 35 8.51 -12.21 15.19
CA PHE A 35 7.35 -12.02 14.31
C PHE A 35 7.52 -12.76 12.96
N GLY A 36 8.41 -13.76 12.94
CA GLY A 36 8.61 -14.67 11.83
C GLY A 36 7.66 -15.86 11.90
N ALA A 37 6.35 -15.64 11.72
CA ALA A 37 5.43 -16.72 11.41
C ALA A 37 4.25 -16.20 10.57
N SER A 38 4.20 -16.67 9.31
CA SER A 38 3.08 -16.55 8.37
C SER A 38 2.73 -15.16 7.83
N ALA A 39 3.69 -14.48 7.21
CA ALA A 39 3.36 -13.64 6.06
C ALA A 39 3.41 -14.53 4.80
N THR A 40 2.34 -15.28 4.55
CA THR A 40 2.05 -15.76 3.19
C THR A 40 1.94 -14.52 2.33
N GLY A 41 3.03 -14.17 1.64
CA GLY A 41 3.01 -13.07 0.67
C GLY A 41 1.88 -13.35 -0.30
N ALA A 42 0.85 -12.49 -0.26
CA ALA A 42 -0.24 -12.56 -1.21
C ALA A 42 0.40 -12.50 -2.60
N ARG A 43 0.40 -13.64 -3.31
CA ARG A 43 0.87 -13.65 -4.68
C ARG A 43 -0.13 -12.80 -5.44
N ALA A 44 0.32 -11.65 -5.94
CA ALA A 44 -0.42 -10.94 -6.97
C ALA A 44 -0.55 -11.93 -8.14
N GLN A 45 -1.74 -12.52 -8.28
CA GLN A 45 -2.07 -13.31 -9.45
C GLN A 45 -1.93 -12.33 -10.62
N GLY A 46 -0.97 -12.61 -11.51
CA GLY A 46 -0.62 -11.70 -12.59
C GLY A 46 -1.90 -11.23 -13.28
N SER A 47 -2.01 -9.91 -13.47
CA SER A 47 -3.09 -9.31 -14.27
C SER A 47 -3.16 -10.12 -15.54
N GLY A 48 -4.17 -10.99 -15.66
CA GLY A 48 -4.45 -11.63 -16.93
C GLY A 48 -4.52 -10.50 -17.94
N ASN A 49 -3.87 -10.66 -19.10
CA ASN A 49 -3.89 -9.71 -20.20
C ASN A 49 -5.31 -9.51 -20.79
N GLY A 50 -6.37 -9.79 -20.03
CA GLY A 50 -7.75 -9.47 -20.36
C GLY A 50 -7.89 -7.96 -20.34
N HIS A 51 -8.36 -7.42 -21.45
CA HIS A 51 -8.69 -6.03 -21.63
C HIS A 51 -9.47 -5.52 -20.40
N ALA A 52 -8.82 -4.70 -19.57
CA ALA A 52 -9.47 -4.09 -18.40
C ALA A 52 -10.59 -3.12 -18.82
N ALA A 53 -10.61 -2.74 -20.11
CA ALA A 53 -11.70 -2.00 -20.71
C ALA A 53 -12.77 -2.97 -21.23
N ILE A 54 -13.96 -2.88 -20.63
CA ILE A 54 -15.17 -3.54 -21.13
C ILE A 54 -15.93 -2.52 -21.98
N GLU A 55 -16.30 -2.90 -23.20
CA GLU A 55 -16.97 -1.99 -24.13
C GLU A 55 -18.42 -1.68 -23.69
N PRO A 56 -19.02 -0.56 -24.14
CA PRO A 56 -20.42 -0.29 -23.87
C PRO A 56 -21.33 -1.41 -24.42
N GLY A 57 -22.11 -2.04 -23.54
CA GLY A 57 -22.99 -3.16 -23.88
C GLY A 57 -22.46 -4.53 -23.47
N GLU A 58 -21.19 -4.62 -23.07
CA GLU A 58 -20.60 -5.83 -22.51
C GLU A 58 -20.71 -5.86 -20.98
N LEU A 59 -20.77 -7.08 -20.44
CA LEU A 59 -20.90 -7.34 -19.01
C LEU A 59 -19.56 -7.72 -18.40
N ASP A 60 -19.38 -7.34 -17.15
CA ASP A 60 -18.29 -7.84 -16.32
C ASP A 60 -18.51 -9.31 -15.98
N GLU A 61 -17.42 -10.09 -15.97
CA GLU A 61 -17.47 -11.53 -15.74
C GLU A 61 -17.75 -11.86 -14.26
N TYR A 62 -17.24 -11.04 -13.35
CA TYR A 62 -17.37 -11.26 -11.92
C TYR A 62 -17.96 -10.06 -11.19
N TYR A 63 -18.77 -10.39 -10.18
CA TYR A 63 -19.18 -9.46 -9.14
C TYR A 63 -18.17 -9.49 -8.00
N VAL A 64 -17.74 -8.33 -7.57
CA VAL A 64 -16.82 -8.14 -6.44
C VAL A 64 -17.54 -7.34 -5.37
N PHE A 65 -17.68 -7.93 -4.18
CA PHE A 65 -18.20 -7.25 -3.01
C PHE A 65 -17.05 -6.58 -2.26
N VAL A 66 -17.04 -5.25 -2.28
CA VAL A 66 -15.98 -4.42 -1.70
C VAL A 66 -16.49 -3.74 -0.43
N SER A 67 -15.68 -3.79 0.63
CA SER A 67 -15.94 -3.04 1.86
C SER A 67 -15.83 -1.54 1.61
N GLY A 68 -16.85 -0.78 2.01
CA GLY A 68 -16.82 0.69 1.98
C GLY A 68 -15.99 1.31 3.12
N GLY A 69 -15.35 0.50 3.97
CA GLY A 69 -14.55 0.97 5.09
C GLY A 69 -15.36 1.85 6.05
N GLN A 70 -14.79 3.00 6.43
CA GLN A 70 -15.46 3.96 7.32
C GLN A 70 -16.70 4.63 6.71
N SER A 71 -16.94 4.49 5.40
CA SER A 71 -18.17 4.95 4.76
C SER A 71 -19.39 4.13 5.16
N GLY A 72 -19.20 2.93 5.73
CA GLY A 72 -20.27 2.12 6.28
C GLY A 72 -21.21 1.48 5.24
N GLU A 73 -20.78 1.35 3.99
CA GLU A 73 -21.56 0.74 2.91
C GLU A 73 -20.85 -0.49 2.34
N VAL A 74 -21.59 -1.34 1.63
CA VAL A 74 -21.02 -2.41 0.79
C VAL A 74 -21.18 -2.01 -0.66
N ARG A 75 -20.12 -2.14 -1.45
CA ARG A 75 -20.13 -1.81 -2.87
C ARG A 75 -20.07 -3.07 -3.71
N ILE A 76 -20.84 -3.10 -4.78
CA ILE A 76 -20.75 -4.13 -5.81
C ILE A 76 -19.97 -3.52 -6.98
N GLN A 77 -18.86 -4.15 -7.35
CA GLN A 77 -18.07 -3.80 -8.53
C GLN A 77 -18.06 -4.93 -9.54
N GLY A 78 -17.89 -4.59 -10.82
CA GLY A 78 -17.61 -5.54 -11.89
C GLY A 78 -16.11 -5.72 -12.10
N LEU A 79 -15.64 -6.95 -12.27
CA LEU A 79 -14.28 -7.27 -12.70
C LEU A 79 -14.34 -7.94 -14.09
N PRO A 80 -13.52 -7.51 -15.07
CA PRO A 80 -12.28 -6.72 -14.93
C PRO A 80 -12.43 -5.19 -15.02
N SER A 81 -13.61 -4.62 -15.28
CA SER A 81 -13.73 -3.17 -15.51
C SER A 81 -13.47 -2.30 -14.27
N MET A 82 -13.54 -2.88 -13.06
CA MET A 82 -13.46 -2.19 -11.77
C MET A 82 -14.50 -1.06 -11.61
N ARG A 83 -15.60 -1.12 -12.38
CA ARG A 83 -16.71 -0.17 -12.27
C ARG A 83 -17.57 -0.52 -11.08
N GLU A 84 -18.01 0.50 -10.36
CA GLU A 84 -19.00 0.34 -9.30
C GLU A 84 -20.41 0.29 -9.89
N LEU A 85 -21.09 -0.83 -9.66
CA LEU A 85 -22.41 -1.10 -10.20
C LEU A 85 -23.51 -0.60 -9.25
N MET A 86 -23.30 -0.79 -7.94
CA MET A 86 -24.28 -0.41 -6.92
C MET A 86 -23.63 -0.22 -5.55
N ARG A 87 -24.24 0.67 -4.76
CA ARG A 87 -23.97 0.85 -3.33
C ARG A 87 -25.14 0.30 -2.53
N ILE A 88 -24.84 -0.58 -1.59
CA ILE A 88 -25.79 -1.08 -0.61
C ILE A 88 -25.54 -0.32 0.69
N PRO A 89 -26.48 0.53 1.15
CA PRO A 89 -26.34 1.19 2.43
C PRO A 89 -26.47 0.16 3.55
N VAL A 90 -25.54 0.20 4.52
CA VAL A 90 -25.55 -0.72 5.67
C VAL A 90 -25.56 0.07 6.98
N PHE A 91 -24.57 0.94 7.17
CA PHE A 91 -24.41 1.76 8.37
C PHE A 91 -24.46 3.26 8.08
N ASN A 92 -24.40 3.67 6.80
CA ASN A 92 -24.69 5.03 6.38
C ASN A 92 -26.20 5.31 6.41
N ARG A 93 -26.56 6.55 6.78
CA ARG A 93 -27.94 7.05 6.86
C ARG A 93 -28.28 7.89 5.63
#